data_AF-A0A2H6FS62-F1
#
_entry.id   AF-A0A2H6FS62-F1
#
_cell.length_a   1.000
_cell.length_b   1.000
_cell.length_c   1.000
_cell.angle_alpha   90.00
_cell.angle_beta   90.00
_cell.angle_gamma   90.00
#
_symmetry.space_group_name_H-M   'P 1'
#
loop_
_entity.id
_entity.type
_entity.pdbx_description
1 polymer ?
#
loop_
_entity_poly.entity_id
_entity_poly.type
_entity_poly.pdbx_seq_one_letter_code
_entity_poly.pdbx_strand_id
1 'polypeptide(L)' 'MMMTDEAGSTVWQGEYLPFGKPHSISGSVTNNLRFPGQYYDEETGFHYNYYRDYKPEVGRYGPHELYFL' A
#
# COMPACT_ATOMS: atom_id res chain seq x y z
N MET A 1 -10.15 0.16 -2.91
CA MET A 1 -9.92 -1.25 -3.31
C MET A 1 -10.53 -2.16 -2.25
N MET A 2 -10.87 -3.39 -2.64
CA MET A 2 -11.64 -4.31 -1.80
C MET A 2 -11.19 -5.75 -2.09
N MET A 3 -11.19 -6.58 -1.05
CA MET A 3 -10.98 -8.02 -1.11
C MET A 3 -12.19 -8.72 -0.50
N THR A 4 -12.67 -9.76 -1.17
CA THR A 4 -13.77 -10.59 -0.70
C THR A 4 -13.33 -12.02 -0.48
N ASP A 5 -14.04 -12.73 0.40
CA ASP A 5 -13.93 -14.18 0.50
C ASP A 5 -14.70 -14.90 -0.64
N GLU A 6 -14.73 -16.23 -0.57
CA GLU A 6 -15.45 -17.08 -1.53
C GLU A 6 -16.97 -16.87 -1.53
N ALA A 7 -17.54 -16.38 -0.42
CA ALA A 7 -18.95 -16.07 -0.28
C ALA A 7 -19.29 -14.64 -0.74
N GLY A 8 -18.28 -13.85 -1.13
CA GLY A 8 -18.44 -12.45 -1.54
C GLY A 8 -18.49 -11.46 -0.39
N SER A 9 -18.23 -11.89 0.85
CA SER A 9 -18.17 -10.98 2.00
C SER A 9 -16.87 -10.19 1.96
N THR A 10 -16.93 -8.88 2.25
CA THR A 10 -15.74 -8.03 2.30
C THR A 10 -14.89 -8.40 3.51
N VAL A 11 -13.66 -8.87 3.25
CA VAL A 11 -12.70 -9.23 4.31
C VAL A 11 -11.63 -8.15 4.51
N TRP A 12 -11.44 -7.29 3.51
CA TRP A 12 -10.55 -6.14 3.60
C TRP A 12 -10.99 -5.03 2.65
N GLN A 13 -10.90 -3.78 3.11
CA GLN A 13 -11.20 -2.61 2.31
C GLN A 13 -10.17 -1.51 2.59
N GLY A 14 -9.68 -0.89 1.52
CA GLY A 14 -8.78 0.24 1.60
C GLY A 14 -9.30 1.41 0.76
N GLU A 15 -9.48 2.56 1.42
CA GLU A 15 -9.80 3.84 0.79
C GLU A 15 -8.53 4.69 0.77
N TYR A 16 -8.28 5.36 -0.36
CA TYR A 16 -7.03 6.07 -0.60
C TYR A 16 -7.30 7.48 -1.09
N LEU A 17 -6.47 8.42 -0.63
CA LEU A 17 -6.36 9.76 -1.20
C LEU A 17 -5.78 9.69 -2.63
N PRO A 18 -5.85 10.78 -3.43
CA PRO A 18 -5.47 10.75 -4.85
C PRO A 18 -4.07 10.22 -5.16
N PHE A 19 -3.12 10.39 -4.24
CA PHE A 19 -1.74 9.92 -4.36
C PHE A 19 -1.44 8.63 -3.59
N GLY A 20 -2.47 7.83 -3.31
CA GLY A 20 -2.27 6.50 -2.72
C GLY A 20 -2.00 6.48 -1.22
N LYS A 21 -2.10 7.62 -0.52
CA LYS A 21 -2.07 7.62 0.95
C LYS A 21 -3.36 6.99 1.48
N PRO A 22 -3.30 6.01 2.40
CA PRO A 22 -4.49 5.45 3.01
C PRO A 22 -5.31 6.54 3.71
N HIS A 23 -6.58 6.66 3.34
CA HIS A 23 -7.57 7.42 4.10
C HIS A 23 -8.16 6.55 5.21
N SER A 24 -8.53 5.32 4.88
CA SER A 24 -9.03 4.32 5.81
C SER A 24 -8.66 2.92 5.33
N ILE A 25 -8.35 2.03 6.26
CA ILE A 25 -8.16 0.59 6.00
C ILE A 25 -8.96 -0.16 7.08
N SER A 26 -9.78 -1.11 6.65
CA SER A 26 -10.61 -1.93 7.54
C SER A 26 -10.67 -3.37 7.04
N GLY A 27 -11.11 -4.27 7.92
CA GLY A 27 -11.22 -5.70 7.61
C GLY A 27 -10.60 -6.60 8.67
N SER A 28 -10.78 -7.90 8.49
CA SER A 28 -10.27 -8.95 9.38
C SER A 28 -8.94 -9.55 8.91
N VAL A 29 -8.53 -9.29 7.66
CA VAL A 29 -7.28 -9.79 7.09
C VAL A 29 -6.34 -8.65 6.73
N THR A 30 -5.04 -8.89 6.80
CA THR A 30 -4.03 -7.92 6.36
C THR A 30 -3.80 -8.03 4.85
N ASN A 31 -3.85 -6.90 4.15
CA ASN A 31 -3.46 -6.80 2.74
C ASN A 31 -2.47 -5.65 2.55
N ASN A 32 -1.28 -5.98 2.06
CA ASN A 32 -0.20 -5.02 1.83
C ASN A 32 -0.14 -4.52 0.38
N LEU A 33 -1.00 -5.00 -0.52
CA LEU A 33 -1.09 -4.43 -1.87
C LEU A 33 -1.64 -3.01 -1.81
N ARG A 34 -1.09 -2.13 -2.66
CA ARG A 34 -1.47 -0.71 -2.79
C ARG A 34 -1.86 -0.43 -4.25
N PHE A 35 -1.63 0.79 -4.76
CA PHE A 35 -1.87 1.08 -6.17
C PHE A 35 -1.12 0.11 -7.10
N PRO A 36 -1.48 -0.01 -8.39
CA PRO A 36 -0.91 -1.02 -9.28
C PRO A 36 0.62 -1.12 -9.21
N GLY A 37 1.12 -2.32 -8.91
CA GLY A 37 2.56 -2.61 -8.79
C GLY A 37 3.20 -2.19 -7.46
N GLN A 38 2.41 -1.69 -6.49
CA GLN A 38 2.91 -1.23 -5.20
C GLN A 38 2.63 -2.23 -4.08
N TYR A 39 3.65 -2.48 -3.27
CA TYR A 39 3.57 -3.22 -2.01
C TYR A 39 3.90 -2.28 -0.85
N TYR A 40 3.10 -2.30 0.20
CA TYR A 40 3.35 -1.52 1.41
C TYR A 40 4.46 -2.18 2.23
N ASP A 41 5.55 -1.46 2.39
CA ASP A 41 6.62 -1.79 3.31
C ASP A 41 6.34 -1.15 4.67
N GLU A 42 6.10 -1.98 5.68
CA GLU A 42 5.79 -1.55 7.04
C GLU A 42 6.98 -0.89 7.75
N GLU A 43 8.21 -1.24 7.37
CA GLU A 43 9.42 -0.70 8.01
C GLU A 43 9.64 0.77 7.64
N THR A 44 9.51 1.09 6.34
CA THR A 44 9.64 2.47 5.84
C THR A 44 8.34 3.28 5.90
N GLY A 45 7.19 2.61 5.85
CA GLY A 45 5.91 3.22 5.50
C GLY A 45 5.78 3.59 4.02
N PHE A 46 6.74 3.22 3.17
CA PHE A 46 6.73 3.50 1.74
C PHE A 46 6.02 2.40 0.95
N HIS A 47 5.74 2.73 -0.31
CA HIS A 47 5.17 1.80 -1.26
C HIS A 47 6.26 1.34 -2.22
N TYR A 48 6.80 0.16 -1.99
CA TYR A 48 7.79 -0.48 -2.87
C TYR A 48 7.16 -0.78 -4.23
N ASN A 49 7.78 -0.26 -5.29
CA ASN A 49 7.43 -0.57 -6.67
C ASN A 49 8.70 -0.95 -7.42
N TYR A 50 9.09 -2.21 -7.23
CA TYR A 50 10.30 -2.77 -7.80
C TYR A 50 11.51 -1.89 -7.43
N TYR A 51 12.30 -1.38 -8.36
CA TYR A 51 13.50 -0.58 -8.03
C TYR A 51 13.24 0.86 -7.53
N ARG A 52 12.03 1.19 -7.06
CA ARG A 52 11.69 2.54 -6.61
C ARG A 52 10.75 2.51 -5.41
N ASP A 53 11.01 3.41 -4.46
CA ASP A 53 10.14 3.61 -3.31
C ASP A 53 9.23 4.82 -3.56
N TYR A 54 7.92 4.58 -3.52
CA TYR A 54 6.91 5.61 -3.68
C TYR A 54 6.45 6.14 -2.31
N LYS A 55 6.50 7.47 -2.14
CA LYS A 55 6.06 8.15 -0.93
C LYS A 55 4.65 8.72 -1.15
N PRO A 56 3.59 8.05 -0.66
CA PRO A 56 2.22 8.48 -0.93
C PRO A 56 1.86 9.84 -0.29
N GLU A 57 2.55 10.24 0.79
CA GLU A 57 2.36 11.53 1.47
C GLU A 57 2.66 12.72 0.56
N VAL A 58 3.63 12.56 -0.34
CA VAL A 58 4.11 13.63 -1.24
C VAL A 58 3.90 13.30 -2.73
N GLY A 59 3.29 12.13 -3.01
CA GLY A 59 2.87 11.68 -4.32
C GLY A 59 3.99 11.45 -5.33
N ARG A 60 5.20 11.06 -4.89
CA ARG A 60 6.37 10.90 -5.79
C ARG A 60 7.26 9.73 -5.40
N TYR A 61 8.04 9.26 -6.37
CA TYR A 61 9.14 8.33 -6.11
C TYR A 61 10.31 9.06 -5.45
N GLY A 62 10.91 8.43 -4.44
CA GLY A 62 12.20 8.79 -3.89
C GLY A 62 13.33 7.96 -4.50
N PRO A 63 14.59 8.24 -4.10
CA PRO A 63 15.67 7.28 -4.28
C PRO A 63 15.29 5.97 -3.59
N HIS A 64 15.69 4.84 -4.17
CA HIS A 64 15.61 3.57 -3.46
C HIS A 64 16.66 3.59 -2.36
N GLU A 65 16.21 3.69 -1.10
CA GLU A 65 17.11 3.60 0.04
C GLU A 65 17.20 2.12 0.44
N LEU A 66 18.14 1.41 -0.18
CA LEU A 66 18.63 0.16 0.40
C LEU A 66 19.13 0.52 1.79
N TYR A 67 18.45 0.03 2.83
CA TYR A 67 18.95 0.11 4.19
C TYR A 67 20.38 -0.44 4.22
N PHE A 68 21.36 0.45 4.39
CA PHE A 68 22.69 0.07 4.84
C PHE A 68 22.51 -0.56 6.23
N LEU A 69 22.89 -1.83 6.37
CA LEU A 69 23.25 -2.40 7.66
C LEU A 69 24.42 -1.60 8.28
#